data_AF-A0A226DBT4-F1
#
_entry.id   AF-A0A226DBT4-F1
#
_cell.length_a   1.000
_cell.length_b   1.000
_cell.length_c   1.000
_cell.angle_alpha   90.00
_cell.angle_beta   90.00
_cell.angle_gamma   90.00
#
_symmetry.space_group_name_H-M   'P 1'
#
loop_
_entity.id
_entity.type
_entity.pdbx_description
1 polymer ?
#
loop_
_entity_poly.entity_id
_entity_poly.type
_entity_poly.pdbx_seq_one_letter_code
_entity_poly.pdbx_strand_id
1 'polypeptide(L)'
;MDRHYGMAILVQKLFVDRYPFLYKPPIYIRMGKGRIHLVGAKRKFDTVQSMFPFWILGGIVLPCGRAISIVAPHSPKTWMDIRIWAWLFMTVIAICRAIVYYWWVVAEKKTTIFWGNAMLQLELDLKNFIILSTQSKAQSETLLDNLVLFGIKLLVWIGYLFTPLLTISFMIRGLDPQFYIVEHVLTKYRLISFLARRMPLRYALLLKVGLLVGRFCAMTAALYETERVMAFMSSAVYIVTNAANTIVGDIRKIGNE
;
A
#
# COMPACT_ATOMS: atom_id res chain seq x y z
N MET A 1 16.86 15.35 -14.03
CA MET A 1 16.01 14.17 -13.78
C MET A 1 14.64 14.69 -13.42
N ASP A 2 13.59 14.34 -14.18
CA ASP A 2 12.29 14.98 -14.01
C ASP A 2 11.73 14.79 -12.60
N ARG A 3 11.20 15.89 -12.05
CA ARG A 3 10.66 15.93 -10.68
C ARG A 3 9.53 14.91 -10.47
N HIS A 4 8.78 14.61 -11.53
CA HIS A 4 7.67 13.65 -11.54
C HIS A 4 8.10 12.22 -11.15
N TYR A 5 9.28 11.77 -11.58
CA TYR A 5 9.81 10.46 -11.19
C TYR A 5 10.31 10.43 -9.75
N GLY A 6 10.54 11.59 -9.14
CA GLY A 6 10.98 11.68 -7.75
C GLY A 6 10.00 11.04 -6.77
N MET A 7 8.70 11.02 -7.08
CA MET A 7 7.69 10.33 -6.28
C MET A 7 7.85 8.81 -6.35
N ALA A 8 7.95 8.26 -7.55
CA ALA A 8 8.11 6.81 -7.74
C ALA A 8 9.44 6.29 -7.18
N ILE A 9 10.51 7.08 -7.31
CA ILE A 9 11.81 6.79 -6.68
C ILE A 9 11.68 6.82 -5.15
N LEU A 10 10.92 7.78 -4.58
CA LEU A 10 10.69 7.83 -3.14
C LEU A 10 9.95 6.60 -2.64
N VAL A 11 8.85 6.23 -3.30
CA VAL A 11 8.07 5.02 -2.97
C VAL A 11 8.95 3.78 -3.07
N GLN A 12 9.80 3.69 -4.08
CA GLN A 12 10.76 2.60 -4.17
C GLN A 12 11.72 2.56 -2.97
N LYS A 13 12.34 3.69 -2.62
CA LYS A 13 13.30 3.73 -1.51
C LYS A 13 12.67 3.31 -0.19
N LEU A 14 11.45 3.74 0.09
CA LEU A 14 10.77 3.46 1.36
C LEU A 14 10.16 2.05 1.40
N PHE A 15 9.43 1.66 0.35
CA PHE A 15 8.62 0.45 0.36
C PHE A 15 9.19 -0.74 -0.42
N VAL A 16 10.37 -0.58 -1.03
CA VAL A 16 11.11 -1.67 -1.69
C VAL A 16 12.48 -1.85 -1.02
N ASP A 17 13.25 -0.77 -0.91
CA ASP A 17 14.63 -0.85 -0.42
C ASP A 17 14.71 -0.89 1.11
N ARG A 18 13.88 -0.09 1.79
CA ARG A 18 13.80 0.00 3.26
C ARG A 18 12.53 -0.63 3.84
N TYR A 19 11.90 -1.53 3.10
CA TYR A 19 10.67 -2.16 3.59
C TYR A 19 10.96 -3.00 4.84
N PRO A 20 10.19 -2.83 5.94
CA PRO A 20 10.49 -3.50 7.22
C PRO A 20 10.32 -5.03 7.16
N PHE A 21 9.61 -5.56 6.17
CA PHE A 21 9.47 -7.01 5.97
C PHE A 21 10.44 -7.52 4.91
N LEU A 22 10.94 -8.74 5.11
CA LEU A 22 12.05 -9.33 4.33
C LEU A 22 11.72 -9.66 2.86
N TYR A 23 10.48 -9.46 2.43
CA TYR A 23 10.06 -9.76 1.07
C TYR A 23 9.92 -8.47 0.25
N LYS A 24 10.33 -8.54 -1.01
CA LYS A 24 10.31 -7.41 -1.94
C LYS A 24 9.12 -7.53 -2.92
N PRO A 25 8.57 -6.43 -3.44
CA PRO A 25 7.55 -6.51 -4.49
C PRO A 25 8.09 -7.15 -5.77
N PRO A 26 7.21 -7.73 -6.62
CA PRO A 26 7.63 -8.45 -7.82
C PRO A 26 8.04 -7.53 -8.98
N ILE A 27 7.76 -6.22 -8.89
CA ILE A 27 8.15 -5.19 -9.85
C ILE A 27 8.93 -4.11 -9.09
N TYR A 28 10.03 -3.64 -9.66
CA TYR A 28 10.80 -2.51 -9.14
C TYR A 28 11.34 -1.65 -10.28
N ILE A 29 11.67 -0.41 -9.97
CA ILE A 29 12.25 0.54 -10.91
C ILE A 29 13.78 0.39 -10.89
N ARG A 30 14.39 0.26 -12.05
CA ARG A 30 15.84 0.28 -12.24
C ARG A 30 16.23 1.57 -12.92
N MET A 31 17.15 2.31 -12.31
CA MET A 31 17.76 3.49 -12.90
C MET A 31 19.10 3.10 -13.52
N GLY A 32 19.33 3.44 -14.78
CA GLY A 32 20.59 3.15 -15.47
C GLY A 32 20.83 4.10 -16.64
N LYS A 33 22.05 4.63 -16.76
CA LYS A 33 22.46 5.57 -17.84
C LYS A 33 21.48 6.73 -18.07
N GLY A 34 20.90 7.29 -16.99
CA GLY A 34 19.91 8.36 -17.07
C GLY A 34 18.49 7.93 -17.48
N ARG A 35 18.25 6.63 -17.70
CA ARG A 35 16.93 6.08 -18.06
C ARG A 35 16.30 5.33 -16.89
N ILE A 36 14.97 5.33 -16.88
CA ILE A 36 14.14 4.65 -15.89
C ILE A 36 13.47 3.47 -16.58
N HIS A 37 13.61 2.29 -15.99
CA HIS A 37 13.01 1.06 -16.51
C HIS A 37 12.29 0.31 -15.39
N LEU A 38 11.10 -0.21 -15.67
CA LEU A 38 10.43 -1.18 -14.83
C LEU A 38 11.00 -2.57 -15.10
N VAL A 39 11.38 -3.27 -14.05
CA VAL A 39 11.99 -4.59 -14.13
C VAL A 39 11.27 -5.54 -13.19
N GLY A 40 10.98 -6.74 -13.70
CA GLY A 40 10.46 -7.83 -12.88
C GLY A 40 11.56 -8.41 -11.99
N ALA A 41 11.25 -8.62 -10.71
CA ALA A 41 12.11 -9.40 -9.83
C ALA A 41 12.18 -10.85 -10.31
N LYS A 42 13.40 -11.42 -10.36
CA LYS A 42 13.65 -12.85 -10.62
C LYS A 42 14.00 -13.51 -9.29
N ARG A 43 13.21 -14.50 -8.85
CA ARG A 43 13.39 -15.20 -7.57
C ARG A 43 12.99 -16.66 -7.67
N LYS A 44 13.54 -17.51 -6.79
CA LYS A 44 13.24 -18.95 -6.74
C LYS A 44 11.76 -19.26 -6.40
N PHE A 45 11.06 -18.36 -5.72
CA PHE A 45 9.66 -18.50 -5.33
C PHE A 45 8.82 -17.27 -5.71
N ASP A 46 9.01 -16.75 -6.93
CA ASP A 46 8.39 -15.50 -7.38
C ASP A 46 6.86 -15.52 -7.23
N THR A 47 6.20 -16.62 -7.61
CA THR A 47 4.74 -16.77 -7.52
C THR A 47 4.22 -16.71 -6.08
N VAL A 48 4.90 -17.37 -5.13
CA VAL A 48 4.45 -17.38 -3.72
C VAL A 48 4.71 -16.02 -3.08
N GLN A 49 5.89 -15.43 -3.33
CA GLN A 49 6.23 -14.12 -2.77
C GLN A 49 5.39 -12.99 -3.36
N SER A 50 5.02 -13.05 -4.64
CA SER A 50 4.16 -12.05 -5.28
C SER A 50 2.73 -12.09 -4.74
N MET A 51 2.27 -13.25 -4.26
CA MET A 51 0.95 -13.42 -3.63
C MET A 51 0.92 -12.95 -2.18
N PHE A 52 2.05 -12.78 -1.51
CA PHE A 52 2.07 -12.45 -0.08
C PHE A 52 1.29 -11.17 0.29
N PRO A 53 1.37 -10.06 -0.49
CA PRO A 53 0.51 -8.89 -0.28
C PRO A 53 -0.98 -9.18 -0.36
N PHE A 54 -1.37 -10.00 -1.33
CA PHE A 54 -2.76 -10.42 -1.50
C PHE A 54 -3.25 -11.19 -0.27
N TRP A 55 -2.41 -12.06 0.28
CA TRP A 55 -2.73 -12.84 1.48
C TRP A 55 -2.83 -11.95 2.73
N ILE A 56 -1.95 -10.95 2.88
CA ILE A 56 -2.06 -9.96 3.96
C ILE A 56 -3.37 -9.17 3.84
N LEU A 57 -3.69 -8.66 2.64
CA LEU A 57 -4.93 -7.90 2.42
C LEU A 57 -6.17 -8.76 2.66
N GLY A 58 -6.19 -10.01 2.19
CA GLY A 58 -7.25 -10.98 2.53
C GLY A 58 -7.31 -11.27 4.04
N GLY A 59 -6.14 -11.30 4.69
CA GLY A 59 -5.98 -11.40 6.13
C GLY A 59 -6.51 -10.20 6.92
N ILE A 60 -6.84 -9.07 6.29
CA ILE A 60 -7.56 -7.95 6.93
C ILE A 60 -9.09 -8.19 6.86
N VAL A 61 -9.57 -8.68 5.72
CA VAL A 61 -11.01 -8.92 5.48
C VAL A 61 -11.59 -9.91 6.48
N LEU A 62 -10.87 -11.02 6.72
CA LEU A 62 -11.31 -12.07 7.63
C LEU A 62 -11.52 -11.58 9.09
N PRO A 63 -10.53 -10.95 9.75
CA PRO A 63 -10.72 -10.47 11.11
C PRO A 63 -11.72 -9.32 11.19
N CYS A 64 -11.77 -8.40 10.20
CA CYS A 64 -12.79 -7.35 10.18
C CYS A 64 -14.21 -7.94 10.10
N GLY A 65 -14.45 -8.87 9.16
CA GLY A 65 -15.75 -9.54 9.02
C GLY A 65 -16.14 -10.32 10.29
N ARG A 66 -15.18 -11.02 10.90
CA ARG A 66 -15.40 -11.74 12.16
C ARG A 66 -15.69 -10.80 13.32
N ALA A 67 -14.94 -9.72 13.48
CA ALA A 67 -15.18 -8.73 14.51
C ALA A 67 -16.57 -8.10 14.38
N ILE A 68 -17.00 -7.74 13.15
CA ILE A 68 -18.36 -7.27 12.87
C ILE A 68 -19.38 -8.32 13.30
N SER A 69 -19.21 -9.59 12.92
CA SER A 69 -20.17 -10.66 13.29
C SER A 69 -20.30 -10.88 14.80
N ILE A 70 -19.25 -10.58 15.57
CA ILE A 70 -19.24 -10.71 17.03
C ILE A 70 -19.90 -9.48 17.69
N VAL A 71 -19.56 -8.27 17.23
CA VAL A 71 -19.96 -7.02 17.88
C VAL A 71 -21.35 -6.54 17.43
N ALA A 72 -21.71 -6.73 16.16
CA ALA A 72 -22.95 -6.20 15.61
C ALA A 72 -24.23 -6.65 16.37
N PRO A 73 -24.38 -7.92 16.79
CA PRO A 73 -25.57 -8.36 17.54
C PRO A 73 -25.68 -7.77 18.95
N HIS A 74 -24.57 -7.31 19.52
CA HIS A 74 -24.49 -6.78 20.89
C HIS A 74 -24.46 -5.26 20.93
N SER A 75 -24.45 -4.59 19.77
CA SER A 75 -24.40 -3.13 19.70
C SER A 75 -25.83 -2.57 19.77
N PRO A 76 -26.12 -1.63 20.69
CA PRO A 76 -27.47 -1.08 20.84
C PRO A 76 -27.95 -0.30 19.62
N LYS A 77 -27.01 0.25 18.82
CA LYS A 77 -27.27 0.92 17.55
C LYS A 77 -26.16 0.58 16.56
N THR A 78 -26.23 -0.61 15.95
CA THR A 78 -25.24 -1.13 14.99
C THR A 78 -24.89 -0.10 13.90
N TRP A 79 -25.87 0.63 13.39
CA TRP A 79 -25.70 1.64 12.34
C TRP A 79 -24.94 2.91 12.78
N MET A 80 -24.80 3.16 14.08
CA MET A 80 -24.05 4.30 14.62
C MET A 80 -22.71 3.88 15.24
N ASP A 81 -22.39 2.58 15.26
CA ASP A 81 -21.15 2.09 15.87
C ASP A 81 -19.95 2.39 14.96
N ILE A 82 -19.14 3.36 15.37
CA ILE A 82 -17.94 3.80 14.63
C ILE A 82 -16.98 2.65 14.32
N ARG A 83 -16.94 1.61 15.16
CA ARG A 83 -16.06 0.45 14.98
C ARG A 83 -16.49 -0.37 13.77
N ILE A 84 -17.80 -0.61 13.63
CA ILE A 84 -18.38 -1.37 12.53
C ILE A 84 -18.13 -0.63 11.21
N TRP A 85 -18.34 0.68 11.19
CA TRP A 85 -18.02 1.51 10.02
C TRP A 85 -16.53 1.49 9.67
N ALA A 86 -15.65 1.62 10.66
CA ALA A 86 -14.20 1.55 10.43
C ALA A 86 -13.79 0.18 9.84
N TRP A 87 -14.30 -0.92 10.39
CA TRP A 87 -14.01 -2.27 9.89
C TRP A 87 -14.58 -2.52 8.51
N LEU A 88 -15.79 -2.02 8.22
CA LEU A 88 -16.39 -2.09 6.90
C LEU A 88 -15.56 -1.33 5.87
N PHE A 89 -15.15 -0.10 6.20
CA PHE A 89 -14.32 0.73 5.34
C PHE A 89 -12.95 0.09 5.08
N MET A 90 -12.29 -0.43 6.12
CA MET A 90 -11.03 -1.18 5.97
C MET A 90 -11.21 -2.42 5.10
N THR A 91 -12.33 -3.13 5.24
CA THR A 91 -12.65 -4.32 4.42
C THR A 91 -12.79 -3.95 2.95
N VAL A 92 -13.58 -2.92 2.63
CA VAL A 92 -13.77 -2.44 1.26
C VAL A 92 -12.45 -2.00 0.65
N ILE A 93 -11.68 -1.19 1.37
CA ILE A 93 -10.35 -0.74 0.92
C ILE A 93 -9.42 -1.93 0.66
N ALA A 94 -9.38 -2.91 1.57
CA ALA A 94 -8.52 -4.08 1.43
C ALA A 94 -8.90 -4.93 0.21
N ILE A 95 -10.20 -5.15 -0.03
CA ILE A 95 -10.70 -5.89 -1.20
C ILE A 95 -10.35 -5.16 -2.50
N CYS A 96 -10.66 -3.86 -2.59
CA CYS A 96 -10.34 -3.07 -3.78
C CYS A 96 -8.83 -3.11 -4.08
N ARG A 97 -7.99 -2.93 -3.06
CA ARG A 97 -6.53 -3.01 -3.21
C ARG A 97 -6.06 -4.39 -3.60
N ALA A 98 -6.63 -5.45 -3.04
CA ALA A 98 -6.27 -6.82 -3.35
C ALA A 98 -6.57 -7.16 -4.81
N ILE A 99 -7.76 -6.77 -5.31
CA ILE A 99 -8.17 -6.98 -6.70
C ILE A 99 -7.22 -6.25 -7.64
N VAL A 100 -7.01 -4.95 -7.41
CA VAL A 100 -6.15 -4.11 -8.26
C VAL A 100 -4.71 -4.62 -8.24
N TYR A 101 -4.17 -4.94 -7.07
CA TYR A 101 -2.83 -5.52 -6.93
C TYR A 101 -2.73 -6.85 -7.67
N TYR A 102 -3.70 -7.75 -7.50
CA TYR A 102 -3.69 -9.04 -8.16
C TYR A 102 -3.68 -8.90 -9.68
N TRP A 103 -4.57 -8.06 -10.23
CA TRP A 103 -4.65 -7.84 -11.67
C TRP A 103 -3.36 -7.22 -12.22
N TRP A 104 -2.91 -6.09 -11.67
CA TRP A 104 -1.78 -5.34 -12.24
C TRP A 104 -0.42 -5.97 -11.95
N VAL A 105 -0.23 -6.54 -10.77
CA VAL A 105 1.11 -6.91 -10.28
C VAL A 105 1.34 -8.41 -10.36
N VAL A 106 0.30 -9.23 -10.22
CA VAL A 106 0.41 -10.70 -10.19
C VAL A 106 0.02 -11.31 -11.53
N ALA A 107 -1.22 -11.11 -11.98
CA ALA A 107 -1.76 -11.73 -13.19
C ALA A 107 -1.11 -11.19 -14.46
N GLU A 108 -1.02 -9.87 -14.60
CA GLU A 108 -0.55 -9.22 -15.82
C GLU A 108 0.86 -8.64 -15.71
N LYS A 109 1.70 -9.18 -14.81
CA LYS A 109 3.07 -8.68 -14.52
C LYS A 109 3.87 -8.33 -15.79
N LYS A 110 3.88 -9.22 -16.79
CA LYS A 110 4.62 -9.00 -18.05
C LYS A 110 4.06 -7.83 -18.86
N THR A 111 2.74 -7.78 -18.99
CA THR A 111 2.00 -6.74 -19.70
C THR A 111 2.21 -5.38 -19.04
N THR A 112 2.11 -5.29 -17.71
CA THR A 112 2.36 -4.05 -16.95
C THR A 112 3.80 -3.57 -17.08
N ILE A 113 4.79 -4.46 -17.04
CA ILE A 113 6.19 -4.11 -17.27
C ILE A 113 6.40 -3.61 -18.71
N PHE A 114 5.80 -4.28 -19.70
CA PHE A 114 5.90 -3.90 -21.10
C PHE A 114 5.30 -2.51 -21.33
N TRP A 115 4.03 -2.30 -20.97
CA TRP A 115 3.35 -1.01 -21.14
C TRP A 115 4.01 0.10 -20.35
N GLY A 116 4.41 -0.16 -19.11
CA GLY A 116 5.09 0.85 -18.30
C GLY A 116 6.44 1.26 -18.92
N ASN A 117 7.21 0.32 -19.46
CA ASN A 117 8.45 0.66 -20.18
C ASN A 117 8.19 1.35 -21.52
N ALA A 118 7.18 0.94 -22.28
CA ALA A 118 6.81 1.57 -23.53
C ALA A 118 6.37 3.03 -23.33
N MET A 119 5.57 3.29 -22.29
CA MET A 119 5.13 4.64 -21.91
C MET A 119 6.33 5.52 -21.53
N LEU A 120 7.25 5.00 -20.71
CA LEU A 120 8.46 5.72 -20.32
C LEU A 120 9.41 5.98 -21.50
N GLN A 121 9.53 5.04 -22.43
CA GLN A 121 10.33 5.22 -23.65
C GLN A 121 9.71 6.28 -24.56
N LEU A 122 8.41 6.20 -24.79
CA LEU A 122 7.68 7.15 -25.62
C LEU A 122 7.76 8.58 -25.05
N GLU A 123 7.62 8.75 -23.73
CA GLU A 123 7.82 10.05 -23.08
C GLU A 123 9.25 10.60 -23.28
N LEU A 124 10.27 9.75 -23.17
CA LEU A 124 11.66 10.14 -23.41
C LEU A 124 11.92 10.51 -24.88
N ASP A 125 11.38 9.74 -25.82
CA ASP A 125 11.59 9.96 -27.25
C ASP A 125 10.90 11.25 -27.71
N LEU A 126 9.68 11.53 -27.25
CA LEU A 126 8.97 12.80 -27.47
C LEU A 126 9.74 13.99 -26.91
N LYS A 127 10.24 13.89 -25.67
CA LYS A 127 11.07 14.94 -25.06
C LYS A 127 12.33 15.21 -25.86
N ASN A 128 13.03 14.17 -26.30
CA ASN A 128 14.23 14.32 -27.12
C ASN A 128 13.90 14.99 -28.46
N PHE A 129 12.81 14.57 -29.12
CA PHE A 129 12.38 15.15 -30.39
C PHE A 129 12.08 16.65 -30.26
N ILE A 130 11.38 17.06 -29.20
CA ILE A 130 11.04 18.47 -28.97
C ILE A 130 12.26 19.33 -28.62
N ILE A 131 13.18 18.79 -27.81
CA ILE A 131 14.45 19.48 -27.51
C ILE A 131 15.27 19.70 -28.79
N LEU A 132 15.19 18.76 -29.73
CA LEU A 132 15.84 18.85 -31.05
C LEU A 132 15.10 19.79 -32.01
N SER A 133 13.76 19.83 -31.99
CA SER A 133 12.95 20.63 -32.93
C SER A 133 12.81 22.08 -32.50
N THR A 134 12.87 22.37 -31.21
CA THR A 134 12.54 23.69 -30.68
C THR A 134 13.50 24.02 -29.55
N GLN A 135 14.14 25.19 -29.62
CA GLN A 135 14.84 25.82 -28.49
C GLN A 135 13.81 26.34 -27.46
N SER A 136 12.89 25.45 -27.06
CA SER A 136 11.65 25.77 -26.38
C SER A 136 11.91 26.04 -24.92
N LYS A 137 11.53 27.25 -24.50
CA LYS A 137 11.39 27.69 -23.11
C LYS A 137 10.83 26.54 -22.27
N ALA A 138 11.59 26.15 -21.25
CA ALA A 138 11.14 25.25 -20.20
C ALA A 138 9.71 25.63 -19.80
N GLN A 139 8.78 24.72 -20.07
CA GLN A 139 7.39 24.87 -19.67
C GLN A 139 7.41 25.15 -18.16
N SER A 140 7.08 26.38 -17.77
CA SER A 140 7.23 26.83 -16.40
C SER A 140 6.28 26.01 -15.54
N GLU A 141 6.82 25.03 -14.82
CA GLU A 141 6.07 24.25 -13.85
C GLU A 141 5.27 25.20 -12.97
N THR A 142 3.96 25.03 -12.93
CA THR A 142 3.10 25.84 -12.08
C THR A 142 3.48 25.58 -10.62
N LEU A 143 3.64 26.64 -9.82
CA LEU A 143 3.98 26.52 -8.38
C LEU A 143 3.06 25.52 -7.64
N LEU A 144 1.81 25.42 -8.09
CA LEU A 144 0.81 24.49 -7.60
C LEU A 144 1.21 23.02 -7.80
N ASP A 145 1.77 22.63 -8.94
CA ASP A 145 2.19 21.25 -9.22
C ASP A 145 3.33 20.81 -8.30
N ASN A 146 4.27 21.72 -8.06
CA ASN A 146 5.38 21.50 -7.14
C ASN A 146 4.91 21.36 -5.69
N LEU A 147 3.92 22.16 -5.27
CA LEU A 147 3.33 22.08 -3.93
C LEU A 147 2.53 20.79 -3.74
N VAL A 148 1.74 20.39 -4.74
CA VAL A 148 1.00 19.11 -4.72
C VAL A 148 1.97 17.93 -4.63
N LEU A 149 3.03 17.92 -5.45
CA LEU A 149 4.04 16.87 -5.43
C LEU A 149 4.77 16.80 -4.09
N PHE A 150 5.09 17.95 -3.49
CA PHE A 150 5.68 18.01 -2.15
C PHE A 150 4.74 17.46 -1.08
N GLY A 151 3.46 17.86 -1.11
CA GLY A 151 2.44 17.36 -0.18
C GLY A 151 2.27 15.84 -0.26
N ILE A 152 2.24 15.27 -1.47
CA ILE A 152 2.15 13.82 -1.67
C ILE A 152 3.40 13.11 -1.12
N LYS A 153 4.61 13.63 -1.40
CA LYS A 153 5.86 13.07 -0.85
C LYS A 153 5.89 13.10 0.67
N LEU A 154 5.44 14.21 1.26
CA LEU A 154 5.33 14.38 2.71
C LEU A 154 4.32 13.40 3.30
N LEU A 155 3.17 13.21 2.65
CA LEU A 155 2.15 12.24 3.07
C LEU A 155 2.69 10.80 3.05
N VAL A 156 3.47 10.43 2.04
CA VAL A 156 4.15 9.12 1.98
C VAL A 156 5.14 8.93 3.13
N TRP A 157 5.94 9.95 3.44
CA TRP A 157 6.88 9.91 4.56
C TRP A 157 6.17 9.80 5.91
N ILE A 158 5.15 10.64 6.13
CA ILE A 158 4.35 10.62 7.35
C ILE A 158 3.68 9.26 7.49
N GLY A 159 3.04 8.75 6.44
CA GLY A 159 2.44 7.42 6.45
C GLY A 159 3.44 6.37 6.94
N TYR A 160 4.57 6.24 6.25
CA TYR A 160 5.60 5.23 6.56
C TYR A 160 6.19 5.34 7.97
N LEU A 161 6.43 6.55 8.49
CA LEU A 161 7.01 6.75 9.83
C LEU A 161 5.98 6.63 10.95
N PHE A 162 4.73 7.06 10.71
CA PHE A 162 3.69 7.08 11.72
C PHE A 162 2.84 5.81 11.75
N THR A 163 3.01 4.85 10.83
CA THR A 163 2.27 3.56 10.84
C THR A 163 2.26 2.86 12.21
N PRO A 164 3.39 2.74 12.94
CA PRO A 164 3.39 2.10 14.25
C PRO A 164 2.61 2.90 15.30
N LEU A 165 2.69 4.23 15.25
CA LEU A 165 1.94 5.12 16.13
C LEU A 165 0.44 5.07 15.85
N LEU A 166 0.04 5.00 14.57
CA LEU A 166 -1.34 4.77 14.16
C LEU A 166 -1.86 3.42 14.66
N THR A 167 -1.02 2.38 14.62
CA THR A 167 -1.35 1.07 15.17
C THR A 167 -1.68 1.15 16.65
N ILE A 168 -0.83 1.79 17.45
CA ILE A 168 -1.06 2.01 18.88
C ILE A 168 -2.36 2.78 19.11
N SER A 169 -2.60 3.85 18.34
CA SER A 169 -3.84 4.64 18.42
C SER A 169 -5.09 3.81 18.14
N PHE A 170 -5.07 2.94 17.13
CA PHE A 170 -6.18 2.03 16.83
C PHE A 170 -6.41 1.00 17.94
N MET A 171 -5.34 0.46 18.52
CA MET A 171 -5.44 -0.48 19.64
C MET A 171 -6.02 0.19 20.89
N ILE A 172 -5.58 1.40 21.24
CA ILE A 172 -6.09 2.17 22.39
C ILE A 172 -7.57 2.52 22.21
N ARG A 173 -7.97 2.93 21.00
CA ARG A 173 -9.38 3.25 20.68
C ARG A 173 -10.28 2.03 20.53
N GLY A 174 -9.74 0.81 20.65
CA GLY A 174 -10.51 -0.42 20.46
C GLY A 174 -11.01 -0.60 19.02
N LEU A 175 -10.31 -0.04 18.04
CA LEU A 175 -10.57 -0.22 16.60
C LEU A 175 -9.85 -1.44 16.03
N ASP A 176 -9.03 -2.12 16.83
CA ASP A 176 -8.39 -3.37 16.45
C ASP A 176 -9.42 -4.53 16.42
N PRO A 177 -9.74 -5.10 15.24
CA PRO A 177 -10.68 -6.20 15.13
C PRO A 177 -10.17 -7.49 15.80
N GLN A 178 -8.85 -7.69 15.88
CA GLN A 178 -8.24 -8.89 16.47
C GLN A 178 -8.51 -8.98 17.98
N PHE A 179 -8.64 -7.83 18.66
CA PHE A 179 -9.03 -7.78 20.06
C PHE A 179 -10.31 -8.57 20.33
N TYR A 180 -11.37 -8.26 19.58
CA TYR A 180 -12.70 -8.84 19.78
C TYR A 180 -12.73 -10.32 19.45
N ILE A 181 -11.93 -10.77 18.48
CA ILE A 181 -11.80 -12.18 18.14
C ILE A 181 -11.12 -12.93 19.28
N VAL A 182 -9.99 -12.42 19.78
CA VAL A 182 -9.26 -13.03 20.88
C VAL A 182 -10.13 -13.09 22.14
N GLU A 183 -10.82 -11.99 22.47
CA GLU A 183 -11.74 -11.93 23.60
C GLU A 183 -12.91 -12.92 23.45
N HIS A 184 -13.51 -13.00 22.25
CA HIS A 184 -14.57 -13.95 21.97
C HIS A 184 -14.10 -15.41 22.10
N VAL A 185 -12.89 -15.71 21.62
CA VAL A 185 -12.33 -17.07 21.73
C VAL A 185 -12.08 -17.45 23.19
N LEU A 186 -11.51 -16.53 23.98
CA LEU A 186 -11.22 -16.77 25.40
C LEU A 186 -12.48 -16.92 26.26
N THR A 187 -13.57 -16.26 25.89
CA THR A 187 -14.85 -16.30 26.62
C THR A 187 -15.74 -17.47 26.21
N LYS A 188 -15.82 -17.77 24.91
CA LYS A 188 -16.77 -18.78 24.38
C LYS A 188 -16.23 -20.21 24.44
N TYR A 189 -14.93 -20.43 24.24
CA TYR A 189 -14.36 -21.78 24.24
C TYR A 189 -13.88 -22.18 25.63
N ARG A 190 -14.71 -22.97 26.33
CA ARG A 190 -14.44 -23.47 27.70
C ARG A 190 -13.07 -24.14 27.85
N LEU A 191 -12.61 -24.91 26.87
CA LEU A 191 -11.32 -25.59 26.93
C LEU A 191 -10.15 -24.59 26.97
N ILE A 192 -10.19 -23.56 26.13
CA ILE A 192 -9.16 -22.52 26.07
C ILE A 192 -9.20 -21.67 27.35
N SER A 193 -10.39 -21.31 27.80
CA SER A 193 -10.58 -20.58 29.06
C SER A 193 -10.07 -21.38 30.27
N PHE A 194 -10.31 -22.69 30.28
CA PHE A 194 -9.83 -23.60 31.32
C PHE A 194 -8.32 -23.74 31.33
N LEU A 195 -7.70 -23.93 30.16
CA LEU A 195 -6.24 -23.96 30.00
C LEU A 195 -5.61 -22.63 30.43
N ALA A 196 -6.19 -21.49 30.02
CA ALA A 196 -5.73 -20.17 30.40
C ALA A 196 -5.84 -19.91 31.92
N ARG A 197 -6.89 -20.41 32.59
CA ARG A 197 -7.06 -20.29 34.05
C ARG A 197 -6.13 -21.20 34.85
N ARG A 198 -5.73 -22.36 34.31
CA ARG A 198 -4.77 -23.28 34.93
C ARG A 198 -3.32 -22.87 34.74
N MET A 199 -3.05 -21.85 33.92
CA MET A 199 -1.69 -21.34 33.74
C MET A 199 -1.22 -20.61 35.01
N PRO A 200 0.00 -20.89 35.52
CA PRO A 200 0.57 -20.12 36.60
C PRO A 200 0.64 -18.63 36.23
N LEU A 201 0.58 -17.74 37.22
CA LEU A 201 0.50 -16.27 37.03
C LEU A 201 1.56 -15.73 36.05
N ARG A 202 2.78 -16.29 36.08
CA ARG A 202 3.88 -15.97 35.16
C ARG A 202 3.55 -16.27 33.69
N TYR A 203 2.89 -17.39 33.42
CA TYR A 203 2.49 -17.78 32.06
C TYR A 203 1.26 -17.02 31.57
N ALA A 204 0.34 -16.66 32.47
CA ALA A 204 -0.82 -15.83 32.11
C ALA A 204 -0.39 -14.41 31.69
N LEU A 205 0.59 -13.81 32.39
CA LEU A 205 1.19 -12.53 31.99
C LEU A 205 1.88 -12.66 30.63
N LEU A 206 2.70 -13.69 30.44
CA LEU A 206 3.42 -13.94 29.20
C LEU A 206 2.48 -14.16 28.01
N LEU A 207 1.37 -14.85 28.21
CA LEU A 207 0.32 -15.02 27.19
C LEU A 207 -0.32 -13.69 26.82
N LYS A 208 -0.68 -12.84 27.79
CA LYS A 208 -1.26 -11.51 27.53
C LYS A 208 -0.29 -10.60 26.79
N VAL A 209 0.98 -10.58 27.19
CA VAL A 209 2.04 -9.82 26.51
C VAL A 209 2.25 -10.36 25.10
N GLY A 210 2.33 -11.68 24.93
CA GLY A 210 2.47 -12.32 23.62
C GLY A 210 1.31 -12.00 22.67
N LEU A 211 0.07 -12.04 23.16
CA LEU A 211 -1.11 -11.66 22.38
C LEU A 211 -1.10 -10.17 22.02
N LEU A 212 -0.70 -9.29 22.94
CA LEU A 212 -0.60 -7.86 22.68
C LEU A 212 0.46 -7.56 21.62
N VAL A 213 1.67 -8.13 21.77
CA VAL A 213 2.77 -7.98 20.81
C VAL A 213 2.39 -8.57 19.46
N GLY A 214 1.80 -9.76 19.43
CA GLY A 214 1.34 -10.41 18.20
C GLY A 214 0.31 -9.57 17.46
N ARG A 215 -0.67 -9.00 18.17
CA ARG A 215 -1.67 -8.08 17.61
C ARG A 215 -1.04 -6.81 17.06
N PHE A 216 -0.13 -6.20 17.82
CA PHE A 216 0.60 -5.01 17.39
C PHE A 216 1.40 -5.29 16.10
N CYS A 217 2.16 -6.39 16.05
CA CYS A 217 2.93 -6.77 14.87
C CYS A 217 2.03 -7.06 13.66
N ALA A 218 0.95 -7.81 13.86
CA ALA A 218 0.02 -8.16 12.77
C ALA A 218 -0.69 -6.92 12.21
N MET A 219 -1.17 -6.02 13.08
CA MET A 219 -1.83 -4.79 12.66
C MET A 219 -0.85 -3.83 11.98
N THR A 220 0.37 -3.70 12.50
CA THR A 220 1.44 -2.90 11.89
C THR A 220 1.79 -3.44 10.49
N ALA A 221 1.91 -4.76 10.34
CA ALA A 221 2.15 -5.40 9.05
C ALA A 221 1.03 -5.14 8.04
N ALA A 222 -0.21 -5.30 8.48
CA ALA A 222 -1.39 -5.02 7.65
C ALA A 222 -1.43 -3.56 7.18
N LEU A 223 -1.15 -2.61 8.07
CA LEU A 223 -1.13 -1.19 7.73
C LEU A 223 0.01 -0.83 6.78
N TYR A 224 1.23 -1.31 7.03
CA TYR A 224 2.36 -1.10 6.11
C TYR A 224 2.10 -1.67 4.72
N GLU A 225 1.45 -2.83 4.63
CA GLU A 225 1.10 -3.42 3.35
C GLU A 225 0.05 -2.60 2.61
N THR A 226 -0.96 -2.18 3.37
CA THR A 226 -2.04 -1.33 2.88
C THR A 226 -1.45 -0.02 2.33
N GLU A 227 -0.61 0.67 3.10
CA GLU A 227 0.10 1.88 2.67
C GLU A 227 1.00 1.65 1.46
N ARG A 228 1.75 0.55 1.43
CA ARG A 228 2.63 0.22 0.30
C ARG A 228 1.87 0.08 -1.00
N VAL A 229 0.80 -0.72 -1.02
CA VAL A 229 -0.02 -0.93 -2.22
C VAL A 229 -0.64 0.39 -2.67
N MET A 230 -1.10 1.21 -1.72
CA MET A 230 -1.62 2.55 -2.02
C MET A 230 -0.58 3.46 -2.66
N ALA A 231 0.60 3.58 -2.05
CA ALA A 231 1.66 4.44 -2.53
C ALA A 231 2.14 4.01 -3.92
N PHE A 232 2.24 2.70 -4.16
CA PHE A 232 2.57 2.15 -5.48
C PHE A 232 1.51 2.51 -6.52
N MET A 233 0.23 2.25 -6.23
CA MET A 233 -0.87 2.52 -7.15
C MET A 233 -1.03 4.02 -7.43
N SER A 234 -0.99 4.87 -6.41
CA SER A 234 -1.06 6.32 -6.56
C SER A 234 0.11 6.87 -7.37
N SER A 235 1.32 6.33 -7.18
CA SER A 235 2.49 6.73 -7.97
C SER A 235 2.37 6.30 -9.44
N ALA A 236 1.88 5.08 -9.67
CA ALA A 236 1.67 4.56 -11.02
C ALA A 236 0.62 5.40 -11.78
N VAL A 237 -0.54 5.66 -11.15
CA VAL A 237 -1.59 6.51 -11.73
C VAL A 237 -1.05 7.91 -12.01
N TYR A 238 -0.34 8.53 -11.05
CA TYR A 238 0.24 9.86 -11.24
C TYR A 238 1.21 9.91 -12.43
N ILE A 239 2.11 8.93 -12.57
CA ILE A 239 3.04 8.86 -13.70
C ILE A 239 2.28 8.70 -15.02
N VAL A 240 1.33 7.78 -15.09
CA VAL A 240 0.56 7.51 -16.32
C VAL A 240 -0.22 8.75 -16.74
N THR A 241 -0.92 9.40 -15.81
CA THR A 241 -1.67 10.63 -16.09
C THR A 241 -0.75 11.75 -16.55
N ASN A 242 0.40 11.94 -15.90
CA ASN A 242 1.34 12.99 -16.29
C ASN A 242 1.98 12.71 -17.66
N ALA A 243 2.36 11.46 -17.92
CA ALA A 243 2.88 11.05 -19.22
C ALA A 243 1.83 11.25 -20.31
N ALA A 244 0.58 10.83 -20.09
CA ALA A 244 -0.52 11.04 -21.03
C ALA A 244 -0.77 12.52 -21.33
N ASN A 245 -0.81 13.36 -20.30
CA ASN A 245 -0.97 14.82 -20.46
C ASN A 245 0.19 15.44 -21.24
N THR A 246 1.43 14.99 -20.99
CA THR A 246 2.62 15.44 -21.70
C THR A 246 2.54 15.07 -23.18
N ILE A 247 2.23 13.79 -23.48
CA ILE A 247 2.07 13.28 -24.85
C ILE A 247 0.99 14.06 -25.60
N VAL A 248 -0.19 14.25 -25.01
CA VAL A 248 -1.29 14.99 -25.64
C VAL A 248 -0.91 16.46 -25.88
N GLY A 249 -0.26 17.09 -24.90
CA GLY A 249 0.22 18.46 -25.02
C GLY A 249 1.24 18.64 -26.14
N ASP A 250 2.15 17.67 -26.28
CA ASP A 250 3.22 17.67 -27.25
C ASP A 250 2.71 17.38 -28.68
N ILE A 251 1.80 16.41 -28.84
CA ILE A 251 1.12 16.15 -30.12
C ILE A 251 0.37 17.41 -30.60
N ARG A 252 -0.31 18.12 -29.69
CA ARG A 252 -1.04 19.34 -30.03
C ARG A 252 -0.12 20.47 -30.51
N LYS A 253 1.11 20.55 -30.01
CA LYS A 253 2.11 21.53 -30.48
C LYS A 253 2.56 21.21 -31.91
N ILE A 254 2.86 19.94 -32.19
CA ILE A 254 3.29 19.48 -33.52
C ILE A 254 2.18 19.68 -34.57
N GLY A 255 0.92 19.42 -34.24
CA GLY A 255 -0.20 19.57 -35.18
C GLY A 255 -0.61 21.01 -35.51
N ASN A 256 -0.05 22.00 -34.81
CA ASN A 256 -0.32 23.43 -35.04
C ASN A 256 0.81 24.16 -35.77
N GLU A 257 1.92 23.47 -36.07
CA GLU A 257 3.00 23.93 -36.96
C GLU A 257 2.75 23.43 -38.39
#